data_AF-A0AA46C8D4-F1
#
_entry.id   AF-A0AA46C8D4-F1
#
_cell.length_a   1.000
_cell.length_b   1.000
_cell.length_c   1.000
_cell.angle_alpha   90.00
_cell.angle_beta   90.00
_cell.angle_gamma   90.00
#
_symmetry.space_group_name_H-M   'P 1'
#
loop_
_entity.id
_entity.type
_entity.pdbx_description
1 polymer ?
#
loop_
_entity_poly.entity_id
_entity_poly.type
_entity_poly.pdbx_seq_one_letter_code
_entity_poly.pdbx_strand_id
1 'polypeptide(L)'
;MRFIKTTPAQVEALKKQAKRIQRNGGGKHADLLNRVARSAGYDHWHHVCLCLTETEQIKGSRQLLPEVEAIIQSALAGKGKIVVTGPEALASRQFVLFATEDGDAWLLDPEEDKALCLVWHGERQEVVIQDLPMQIKILWHGDFELNGPFFAVRTDHPGVGSRYIGGYPLDTLRETLERVRSADKRIEQIFGREDVVAITPEIIRQLVGQRWEEATLLEAVRAGAQYSPSRNTVLYPAVFGEEE
;
A
#
# COMPACT_ATOMS: atom_id res chain seq x y z
N MET A 1 10.41 -8.24 -23.61
CA MET A 1 9.57 -9.44 -23.44
C MET A 1 8.43 -9.07 -22.50
N ARG A 2 7.17 -9.26 -22.89
CA ARG A 2 6.02 -8.83 -22.08
C ARG A 2 5.70 -9.89 -21.04
N PHE A 3 5.80 -9.58 -19.75
CA PHE A 3 5.41 -10.53 -18.71
C PHE A 3 3.91 -10.88 -18.78
N ILE A 4 3.60 -12.18 -18.72
CA ILE A 4 2.24 -12.72 -18.67
C ILE A 4 2.10 -13.57 -17.40
N LYS A 5 1.05 -13.32 -16.62
CA LYS A 5 0.76 -14.06 -15.39
C LYS A 5 0.51 -15.54 -15.72
N THR A 6 1.44 -16.42 -15.33
CA THR A 6 1.45 -17.84 -15.71
C THR A 6 1.48 -18.74 -14.48
N THR A 7 0.56 -19.70 -14.40
CA THR A 7 0.48 -20.66 -13.29
C THR A 7 0.72 -22.10 -13.72
N PRO A 8 1.07 -23.00 -12.79
CA PRO A 8 1.26 -24.41 -13.10
C PRO A 8 0.03 -25.03 -13.80
N ALA A 9 -1.18 -24.66 -13.39
CA ALA A 9 -2.42 -25.14 -14.02
C ALA A 9 -2.56 -24.67 -15.47
N GLN A 10 -2.20 -23.42 -15.79
CA GLN A 10 -2.19 -22.92 -17.16
C GLN A 10 -1.12 -23.62 -18.01
N VAL A 11 0.09 -23.82 -17.47
CA VAL A 11 1.15 -24.56 -18.16
C VAL A 11 0.70 -25.99 -18.48
N GLU A 12 0.06 -26.68 -17.54
CA GLU A 12 -0.50 -28.01 -17.77
C GLU A 12 -1.63 -28.02 -18.81
N ALA A 13 -2.48 -26.98 -18.83
CA ALA A 13 -3.50 -26.83 -19.87
C ALA A 13 -2.87 -26.67 -21.27
N LEU A 14 -1.83 -25.85 -21.40
CA LEU A 14 -1.10 -25.65 -22.66
C LEU A 14 -0.41 -26.95 -23.12
N LYS A 15 0.24 -27.69 -22.20
CA LYS A 15 0.82 -29.01 -22.51
C LYS A 15 -0.24 -30.01 -22.98
N LYS A 16 -1.40 -30.05 -22.32
CA LYS A 16 -2.53 -30.92 -22.71
C LYS A 16 -3.05 -30.57 -24.10
N GLN A 17 -3.16 -29.28 -24.43
CA GLN A 17 -3.57 -28.82 -25.76
C GLN A 17 -2.55 -29.22 -26.84
N ALA A 18 -1.26 -29.03 -26.59
CA ALA A 18 -0.20 -29.45 -27.52
C ALA A 18 -0.24 -30.98 -27.77
N LYS A 19 -0.43 -31.79 -26.71
CA LYS A 19 -0.61 -33.25 -26.85
C LYS A 19 -1.86 -33.62 -27.66
N ARG A 20 -2.97 -32.89 -27.49
CA ARG A 20 -4.20 -33.12 -28.26
C ARG A 20 -3.98 -32.85 -29.75
N ILE A 21 -3.30 -31.76 -30.10
CA ILE A 21 -2.96 -31.42 -31.48
C ILE A 21 -2.04 -32.50 -32.07
N GLN A 22 -1.04 -32.95 -31.30
CA GLN A 22 -0.11 -33.99 -31.72
C GLN A 22 -0.82 -35.32 -32.04
N ARG A 23 -1.80 -35.72 -31.23
CA ARG A 23 -2.59 -36.94 -31.45
C ARG A 23 -3.46 -36.87 -32.71
N ASN A 24 -3.97 -35.69 -33.04
CA ASN A 24 -4.93 -35.51 -34.14
C ASN A 24 -4.30 -35.14 -35.48
N GLY A 25 -3.06 -34.61 -35.49
CA GLY A 25 -2.42 -34.09 -36.70
C GLY A 25 -0.91 -34.32 -36.80
N GLY A 26 -0.30 -35.07 -35.87
CA GLY A 26 1.13 -35.35 -35.86
C GLY A 26 2.01 -34.11 -35.59
N GLY A 27 3.30 -34.21 -35.90
CA GLY A 27 4.29 -33.13 -35.74
C GLY A 27 5.17 -33.23 -34.49
N LYS A 28 6.26 -32.44 -34.47
CA LYS A 28 7.18 -32.39 -33.34
C LYS A 28 6.54 -31.65 -32.16
N HIS A 29 6.59 -32.28 -30.98
CA HIS A 29 5.97 -31.74 -29.77
C HIS A 29 6.47 -30.32 -29.41
N ALA A 30 7.76 -30.05 -29.59
CA ALA A 30 8.35 -28.73 -29.32
C ALA A 30 7.74 -27.60 -30.17
N ASP A 31 7.50 -27.87 -31.46
CA ASP A 31 6.90 -26.89 -32.38
C ASP A 31 5.43 -26.64 -32.02
N LEU A 32 4.72 -27.69 -31.60
CA LEU A 32 3.35 -27.59 -31.12
C LEU A 32 3.25 -26.79 -29.81
N LEU A 33 4.19 -26.95 -28.89
CA LEU A 33 4.27 -26.13 -27.68
C LEU A 33 4.47 -24.64 -28.01
N ASN A 34 5.36 -24.33 -28.95
CA ASN A 34 5.55 -22.95 -29.42
C ASN A 34 4.28 -22.39 -30.08
N ARG A 35 3.60 -23.19 -30.90
CA ARG A 35 2.33 -22.79 -31.54
C ARG A 35 1.23 -22.50 -30.52
N VAL A 36 1.07 -23.37 -29.52
CA VAL A 36 0.08 -23.20 -28.45
C VAL A 36 0.43 -21.99 -27.58
N ALA A 37 1.71 -21.80 -27.23
CA ALA A 37 2.17 -20.62 -26.51
C ALA A 37 1.83 -19.31 -27.25
N ARG A 38 2.11 -19.24 -28.56
CA ARG A 38 1.74 -18.07 -29.39
C ARG A 38 0.24 -17.81 -29.44
N SER A 39 -0.57 -18.87 -29.54
CA SER A 39 -2.03 -18.72 -29.50
C SER A 39 -2.56 -18.18 -28.16
N ALA A 40 -1.79 -18.35 -27.08
CA ALA A 40 -2.12 -17.84 -25.75
C ALA A 40 -1.45 -16.48 -25.44
N GLY A 41 -0.82 -15.84 -26.43
CA GLY A 41 -0.23 -14.50 -26.30
C GLY A 41 1.25 -14.47 -25.90
N TYR A 42 1.91 -15.62 -25.72
CA TYR A 42 3.35 -15.70 -25.45
C TYR A 42 4.18 -15.70 -26.75
N ASP A 43 5.47 -15.37 -26.68
CA ASP A 43 6.33 -15.36 -27.87
C ASP A 43 6.73 -16.78 -28.32
N HIS A 44 7.01 -17.65 -27.35
CA HIS A 44 7.40 -19.07 -27.53
C HIS A 44 7.30 -19.83 -26.21
N TRP A 45 7.48 -21.16 -26.22
CA TRP A 45 7.36 -22.00 -25.02
C TRP A 45 8.32 -21.58 -23.90
N HIS A 46 9.54 -21.16 -24.24
CA HIS A 46 10.48 -20.67 -23.22
C HIS A 46 9.98 -19.41 -22.49
N HIS A 47 9.19 -18.55 -23.14
CA HIS A 47 8.58 -17.38 -22.49
C HIS A 47 7.53 -17.83 -21.45
N VAL A 48 6.75 -18.88 -21.74
CA VAL A 48 5.84 -19.50 -20.76
C VAL A 48 6.60 -19.98 -19.51
N CYS A 49 7.74 -20.65 -19.70
CA CYS A 49 8.56 -21.12 -18.57
C CYS A 49 9.13 -19.95 -17.76
N LEU A 50 9.66 -18.90 -18.41
CA LEU A 50 10.19 -17.72 -17.74
C LEU A 50 9.09 -17.01 -16.91
N CYS A 51 7.91 -16.81 -17.49
CA CYS A 51 6.78 -16.22 -16.77
C CYS A 51 6.26 -17.08 -15.61
N LEU A 52 6.32 -18.41 -15.72
CA LEU A 52 6.01 -19.31 -14.62
C LEU A 52 7.02 -19.15 -13.49
N THR A 53 8.32 -19.20 -13.79
CA THR A 53 9.40 -19.04 -12.80
C THR A 53 9.26 -17.72 -12.05
N GLU A 54 9.00 -16.63 -12.75
CA GLU A 54 8.82 -15.30 -12.17
C GLU A 54 7.55 -15.23 -11.29
N THR A 55 6.47 -15.89 -11.68
CA THR A 55 5.26 -16.01 -10.85
C THR A 55 5.52 -16.82 -9.58
N GLU A 56 6.28 -17.92 -9.66
CA GLU A 56 6.63 -18.75 -8.50
C GLU A 56 7.62 -18.06 -7.55
N GLN A 57 8.56 -17.26 -8.08
CA GLN A 57 9.46 -16.44 -7.28
C GLN A 57 8.70 -15.42 -6.44
N ILE A 58 7.74 -14.69 -7.06
CA ILE A 58 6.90 -13.73 -6.35
C ILE A 58 6.11 -14.42 -5.24
N LYS A 59 5.56 -15.61 -5.50
CA LYS A 59 4.84 -16.37 -4.47
C LYS A 59 5.75 -16.82 -3.33
N GLY A 60 6.96 -17.28 -3.65
CA GLY A 60 7.96 -17.72 -2.66
C GLY A 60 8.54 -16.60 -1.82
N SER A 61 8.48 -15.34 -2.29
CA SER A 61 8.99 -14.16 -1.59
C SER A 61 7.93 -13.40 -0.79
N ARG A 62 6.66 -13.80 -0.82
CA ARG A 62 5.59 -13.14 -0.05
C ARG A 62 5.83 -13.28 1.45
N GLN A 63 5.80 -12.18 2.17
CA GLN A 63 6.05 -12.14 3.61
C GLN A 63 4.89 -11.54 4.40
N LEU A 64 3.79 -11.15 3.74
CA LEU A 64 2.69 -10.47 4.42
C LEU A 64 2.16 -11.25 5.64
N LEU A 65 1.81 -12.52 5.50
CA LEU A 65 1.20 -13.27 6.61
C LEU A 65 2.15 -13.40 7.83
N PRO A 66 3.43 -13.78 7.67
CA PRO A 66 4.41 -13.72 8.75
C PRO A 66 4.57 -12.32 9.37
N GLU A 67 4.61 -11.26 8.56
CA GLU A 67 4.75 -9.89 9.05
C GLU A 67 3.50 -9.39 9.79
N VAL A 68 2.30 -9.79 9.34
CA VAL A 68 1.03 -9.54 10.05
C VAL A 68 1.07 -10.19 11.42
N GLU A 69 1.51 -11.45 11.52
CA GLU A 69 1.61 -12.09 12.82
C GLU A 69 2.67 -11.39 13.70
N ALA A 70 3.84 -11.07 13.14
CA ALA A 70 4.90 -10.38 13.86
C ALA A 70 4.47 -9.00 14.38
N ILE A 71 3.68 -8.24 13.60
CA ILE A 71 3.20 -6.92 14.03
C ILE A 71 2.13 -7.03 15.12
N ILE A 72 1.24 -8.03 15.04
CA ILE A 72 0.25 -8.31 16.09
C ILE A 72 0.97 -8.62 17.40
N GLN A 73 1.98 -9.50 17.37
CA GLN A 73 2.77 -9.80 18.57
C GLN A 73 3.52 -8.58 19.12
N SER A 74 3.97 -7.67 18.24
CA SER A 74 4.60 -6.41 18.65
C SER A 74 3.63 -5.52 19.43
N ALA A 75 2.43 -5.31 18.91
CA ALA A 75 1.40 -4.51 19.57
C ALA A 75 0.94 -5.12 20.90
N LEU A 76 0.68 -6.42 20.94
CA LEU A 76 0.30 -7.12 22.18
C LEU A 76 1.40 -7.06 23.26
N ALA A 77 2.67 -6.88 22.85
CA ALA A 77 3.80 -6.68 23.75
C ALA A 77 4.05 -5.20 24.11
N GLY A 78 3.21 -4.25 23.65
CA GLY A 78 3.39 -2.81 23.86
C GLY A 78 4.63 -2.25 23.15
N LYS A 79 5.05 -2.85 22.03
CA LYS A 79 6.24 -2.44 21.28
C LYS A 79 5.84 -1.78 19.97
N GLY A 80 6.08 -0.47 19.89
CA GLY A 80 5.93 0.29 18.67
C GLY A 80 6.86 -0.21 17.55
N LYS A 81 6.33 -0.39 16.34
CA LYS A 81 7.09 -0.86 15.18
C LYS A 81 6.40 -0.43 13.89
N ILE A 82 7.16 -0.11 12.85
CA ILE A 82 6.66 0.09 11.48
C ILE A 82 7.44 -0.85 10.55
N VAL A 83 6.75 -1.55 9.67
CA VAL A 83 7.32 -2.48 8.68
C VAL A 83 6.70 -2.22 7.32
N VAL A 84 7.52 -2.27 6.28
CA VAL A 84 7.06 -2.30 4.89
C VAL A 84 7.23 -3.72 4.38
N THR A 85 6.19 -4.30 3.79
CA THR A 85 6.29 -5.63 3.22
C THR A 85 7.14 -5.64 1.95
N GLY A 86 7.61 -6.83 1.57
CA GLY A 86 8.16 -7.05 0.24
C GLY A 86 7.11 -6.88 -0.86
N PRO A 87 7.47 -7.13 -2.14
CA PRO A 87 6.49 -7.18 -3.21
C PRO A 87 5.53 -8.36 -2.98
N GLU A 88 4.32 -8.07 -2.52
CA GLU A 88 3.33 -9.09 -2.17
C GLU A 88 2.49 -9.55 -3.37
N ALA A 89 2.61 -8.85 -4.51
CA ALA A 89 1.90 -9.16 -5.73
C ALA A 89 2.71 -8.78 -6.98
N LEU A 90 2.20 -9.20 -8.15
CA LEU A 90 2.80 -8.97 -9.47
C LEU A 90 2.93 -7.49 -9.86
N ALA A 91 2.30 -6.58 -9.11
CA ALA A 91 2.42 -5.13 -9.26
C ALA A 91 3.46 -4.52 -8.31
N SER A 92 4.30 -5.33 -7.65
CA SER A 92 5.18 -4.89 -6.56
C SER A 92 4.44 -4.12 -5.47
N ARG A 93 3.19 -4.52 -5.20
CA ARG A 93 2.38 -3.86 -4.18
C ARG A 93 2.99 -4.14 -2.82
N GLN A 94 3.31 -3.07 -2.11
CA GLN A 94 3.84 -3.10 -0.76
C GLN A 94 2.77 -2.59 0.18
N PHE A 95 2.66 -3.23 1.34
CA PHE A 95 1.80 -2.78 2.42
C PHE A 95 2.66 -2.22 3.53
N VAL A 96 2.06 -1.36 4.34
CA VAL A 96 2.68 -0.84 5.55
C VAL A 96 1.96 -1.44 6.74
N LEU A 97 2.70 -2.09 7.63
CA LEU A 97 2.21 -2.55 8.92
C LEU A 97 2.79 -1.67 10.00
N PHE A 98 1.98 -1.33 10.99
CA PHE A 98 2.51 -0.70 12.19
C PHE A 98 1.82 -1.19 13.45
N ALA A 99 2.59 -1.19 14.53
CA ALA A 99 2.15 -1.41 15.90
C ALA A 99 2.51 -0.16 16.71
N THR A 100 1.71 0.10 17.73
CA THR A 100 1.91 1.22 18.65
C THR A 100 2.16 0.72 20.07
N GLU A 101 2.74 1.57 20.91
CA GLU A 101 3.08 1.21 22.29
C GLU A 101 1.83 1.05 23.19
N ASP A 102 0.73 1.70 22.83
CA ASP A 102 -0.58 1.60 23.48
C ASP A 102 -1.39 0.36 23.04
N GLY A 103 -0.81 -0.49 22.19
CA GLY A 103 -1.36 -1.82 21.90
C GLY A 103 -2.27 -1.90 20.69
N ASP A 104 -2.17 -0.97 19.75
CA ASP A 104 -2.89 -1.03 18.47
C ASP A 104 -1.98 -1.53 17.34
N ALA A 105 -2.57 -2.18 16.34
CA ALA A 105 -1.85 -2.56 15.12
C ALA A 105 -2.74 -2.47 13.89
N TRP A 106 -2.12 -2.10 12.77
CA TRP A 106 -2.80 -1.84 11.51
C TRP A 106 -2.00 -2.39 10.34
N LEU A 107 -2.72 -2.85 9.32
CA LEU A 107 -2.22 -3.10 7.97
C LEU A 107 -2.81 -2.03 7.05
N LEU A 108 -1.96 -1.36 6.27
CA LEU A 108 -2.33 -0.28 5.37
C LEU A 108 -1.97 -0.61 3.92
N ASP A 109 -2.84 -0.16 3.02
CA ASP A 109 -2.58 -0.08 1.59
C ASP A 109 -2.28 1.38 1.20
N PRO A 110 -1.02 1.73 0.90
CA PRO A 110 -0.65 3.10 0.57
C PRO A 110 -1.20 3.59 -0.77
N GLU A 111 -1.56 2.69 -1.69
CA GLU A 111 -2.05 3.08 -3.03
C GLU A 111 -3.55 3.37 -3.01
N GLU A 112 -4.32 2.57 -2.27
CA GLU A 112 -5.78 2.69 -2.19
C GLU A 112 -6.28 3.34 -0.90
N ASP A 113 -5.38 3.82 -0.05
CA ASP A 113 -5.68 4.42 1.25
C ASP A 113 -6.57 3.51 2.14
N LYS A 114 -6.36 2.18 2.04
CA LYS A 114 -7.13 1.19 2.79
C LYS A 114 -6.49 0.83 4.11
N ALA A 115 -7.31 0.56 5.11
CA ALA A 115 -6.89 0.13 6.43
C ALA A 115 -7.60 -1.13 6.87
N LEU A 116 -6.83 -1.99 7.54
CA LEU A 116 -7.28 -3.17 8.24
C LEU A 116 -6.76 -3.09 9.67
N CYS A 117 -7.68 -3.11 10.64
CA CYS A 117 -7.32 -3.15 12.05
C CYS A 117 -6.94 -4.58 12.43
N LEU A 118 -5.73 -4.76 12.96
CA LEU A 118 -5.19 -6.07 13.37
C LEU A 118 -5.28 -6.26 14.89
N VAL A 119 -5.02 -5.19 15.65
CA VAL A 119 -5.17 -5.14 17.10
C VAL A 119 -5.79 -3.79 17.45
N TRP A 120 -6.76 -3.80 18.36
CA TRP A 120 -7.44 -2.63 18.88
C TRP A 120 -7.48 -2.67 20.40
N HIS A 121 -6.90 -1.67 21.06
CA HIS A 121 -6.72 -1.57 22.50
C HIS A 121 -6.19 -2.85 23.16
N GLY A 122 -5.17 -3.46 22.55
CA GLY A 122 -4.57 -4.71 23.03
C GLY A 122 -5.40 -5.97 22.74
N GLU A 123 -6.52 -5.87 22.04
CA GLU A 123 -7.33 -7.01 21.61
C GLU A 123 -7.06 -7.34 20.14
N ARG A 124 -6.69 -8.58 19.86
CA ARG A 124 -6.52 -9.07 18.48
C ARG A 124 -7.87 -9.11 17.77
N GLN A 125 -7.92 -8.56 16.57
CA GLN A 125 -9.12 -8.55 15.73
C GLN A 125 -9.16 -9.76 14.80
N GLU A 126 -10.37 -10.21 14.46
CA GLU A 126 -10.57 -11.22 13.43
C GLU A 126 -10.39 -10.59 12.06
N VAL A 127 -9.48 -11.13 11.25
CA VAL A 127 -9.14 -10.58 9.93
C VAL A 127 -9.14 -11.66 8.86
N VAL A 128 -9.49 -11.28 7.63
CA VAL A 128 -9.53 -12.19 6.48
C VAL A 128 -8.46 -11.79 5.46
N ILE A 129 -7.33 -12.51 5.50
CA ILE A 129 -6.24 -12.40 4.54
C ILE A 129 -6.06 -13.76 3.87
N GLN A 130 -6.29 -13.83 2.57
CA GLN A 130 -6.15 -15.04 1.77
C GLN A 130 -4.96 -14.92 0.84
N ASP A 131 -3.91 -15.71 1.11
CA ASP A 131 -2.78 -15.86 0.19
C ASP A 131 -3.16 -16.87 -0.91
N LEU A 132 -3.66 -16.34 -2.03
CA LEU A 132 -3.99 -17.15 -3.19
C LEU A 132 -2.75 -17.28 -4.08
N PRO A 133 -2.61 -18.37 -4.87
CA PRO A 133 -1.44 -18.61 -5.69
C PRO A 133 -1.02 -17.44 -6.60
N MET A 134 -1.98 -16.60 -7.02
CA MET A 134 -1.73 -15.48 -7.95
C MET A 134 -1.82 -14.10 -7.31
N GLN A 135 -2.38 -13.96 -6.11
CA GLN A 135 -2.60 -12.68 -5.44
C GLN A 135 -2.89 -12.87 -3.96
N ILE A 136 -2.65 -11.85 -3.15
CA ILE A 136 -3.23 -11.79 -1.82
C ILE A 136 -4.58 -11.08 -1.92
N LYS A 137 -5.62 -11.65 -1.30
CA LYS A 137 -6.89 -10.95 -1.06
C LYS A 137 -6.95 -10.53 0.40
N ILE A 138 -7.19 -9.26 0.62
CA ILE A 138 -7.38 -8.67 1.95
C ILE A 138 -8.81 -8.12 1.97
N LEU A 139 -9.59 -8.52 2.97
CA LEU A 139 -10.86 -7.88 3.25
C LEU A 139 -10.59 -6.66 4.12
N TRP A 140 -10.51 -5.48 3.50
CA TRP A 140 -10.28 -4.21 4.21
C TRP A 140 -11.49 -3.81 5.06
N HIS A 141 -11.23 -3.25 6.24
CA HIS A 141 -12.29 -2.69 7.09
C HIS A 141 -12.72 -1.29 6.63
N GLY A 142 -11.86 -0.57 5.90
CA GLY A 142 -12.22 0.76 5.41
C GLY A 142 -11.03 1.56 4.91
N ASP A 143 -11.15 2.88 5.04
CA ASP A 143 -10.17 3.85 4.56
C ASP A 143 -9.42 4.49 5.74
N PHE A 144 -8.19 4.95 5.48
CA PHE A 144 -7.45 5.81 6.39
C PHE A 144 -7.00 7.11 5.73
N GLU A 145 -6.72 8.09 6.57
CA GLU A 145 -6.07 9.34 6.20
C GLU A 145 -5.15 9.78 7.35
N LEU A 146 -4.02 10.40 7.03
CA LEU A 146 -3.24 11.10 8.04
C LEU A 146 -3.73 12.54 8.09
N ASN A 147 -4.29 12.99 9.21
CA ASN A 147 -4.82 14.34 9.37
C ASN A 147 -4.11 15.06 10.52
N GLY A 148 -3.04 15.78 10.18
CA GLY A 148 -2.16 16.44 11.13
C GLY A 148 -1.57 15.41 12.12
N PRO A 149 -1.85 15.54 13.43
CA PRO A 149 -1.41 14.60 14.46
C PRO A 149 -2.32 13.38 14.63
N PHE A 150 -3.34 13.22 13.79
CA PHE A 150 -4.33 12.15 13.92
C PHE A 150 -4.25 11.14 12.78
N PHE A 151 -4.31 9.87 13.15
CA PHE A 151 -4.67 8.79 12.25
C PHE A 151 -6.19 8.74 12.14
N ALA A 152 -6.72 9.23 11.03
CA ALA A 152 -8.15 9.21 10.76
C ALA A 152 -8.52 7.92 10.05
N VAL A 153 -9.60 7.28 10.50
CA VAL A 153 -10.13 6.07 9.88
C VAL A 153 -11.63 6.19 9.68
N ARG A 154 -12.11 5.58 8.60
CA ARG A 154 -13.52 5.35 8.33
C ARG A 154 -13.70 3.87 8.03
N THR A 155 -14.06 3.11 9.07
CA THR A 155 -14.17 1.65 9.00
C THR A 155 -15.57 1.14 9.29
N ASP A 156 -15.90 -0.03 8.76
CA ASP A 156 -17.07 -0.81 9.13
C ASP A 156 -16.86 -1.65 10.40
N HIS A 157 -15.63 -1.67 10.94
CA HIS A 157 -15.27 -2.44 12.11
C HIS A 157 -16.04 -1.96 13.36
N PRO A 158 -16.79 -2.82 14.06
CA PRO A 158 -17.74 -2.41 15.09
C PRO A 158 -17.10 -1.72 16.31
N GLY A 159 -15.86 -2.08 16.66
CA GLY A 159 -15.13 -1.45 17.78
C GLY A 159 -14.45 -0.13 17.42
N VAL A 160 -14.17 0.11 16.14
CA VAL A 160 -13.40 1.27 15.65
C VAL A 160 -14.34 2.27 15.00
N GLY A 161 -15.10 1.88 13.98
CA GLY A 161 -15.96 2.79 13.23
C GLY A 161 -15.17 3.91 12.56
N SER A 162 -15.74 5.13 12.59
CA SER A 162 -15.11 6.35 12.06
C SER A 162 -14.59 7.22 13.19
N ARG A 163 -13.28 7.52 13.21
CA ARG A 163 -12.66 8.35 14.28
C ARG A 163 -11.29 8.91 13.90
N TYR A 164 -10.84 9.85 14.73
CA TYR A 164 -9.47 10.39 14.74
C TYR A 164 -8.71 9.84 15.95
N ILE A 165 -7.55 9.24 15.72
CA ILE A 165 -6.74 8.58 16.74
C ILE A 165 -5.41 9.35 16.88
N GLY A 166 -5.13 9.86 18.07
CA GLY A 166 -3.90 10.58 18.39
C GLY A 166 -2.86 9.69 19.07
N GLY A 167 -1.62 10.17 19.16
CA GLY A 167 -0.53 9.49 19.89
C GLY A 167 0.23 8.44 19.07
N TYR A 168 -0.23 8.13 17.86
CA TYR A 168 0.46 7.23 16.94
C TYR A 168 1.74 7.88 16.35
N PRO A 169 2.73 7.08 15.90
CA PRO A 169 3.99 7.58 15.34
C PRO A 169 3.82 8.09 13.89
N LEU A 170 3.03 9.15 13.71
CA LEU A 170 2.57 9.59 12.39
C LEU A 170 3.64 10.21 11.51
N ASP A 171 4.67 10.83 12.08
CA ASP A 171 5.75 11.40 11.28
C ASP A 171 6.53 10.30 10.55
N THR A 172 6.95 9.27 11.28
CA THR A 172 7.62 8.10 10.70
C THR A 172 6.68 7.31 9.77
N LEU A 173 5.39 7.23 10.11
CA LEU A 173 4.40 6.58 9.24
C LEU A 173 4.24 7.33 7.92
N ARG A 174 4.16 8.66 7.95
CA ARG A 174 4.05 9.52 6.77
C ARG A 174 5.27 9.37 5.86
N GLU A 175 6.48 9.47 6.41
CA GLU A 175 7.73 9.23 5.66
C GLU A 175 7.75 7.84 5.01
N THR A 176 7.26 6.83 5.73
CA THR A 176 7.18 5.46 5.23
C THR A 176 6.18 5.34 4.07
N LEU A 177 4.99 5.94 4.21
CA LEU A 177 3.97 5.94 3.16
C LEU A 177 4.46 6.67 1.90
N GLU A 178 5.08 7.83 2.04
CA GLU A 178 5.65 8.61 0.91
C GLU A 178 6.70 7.82 0.14
N ARG A 179 7.55 7.06 0.84
CA ARG A 179 8.60 6.24 0.21
C ARG A 179 8.03 5.08 -0.59
N VAL A 180 6.90 4.51 -0.14
CA VAL A 180 6.31 3.30 -0.71
C VAL A 180 5.32 3.61 -1.83
N ARG A 181 4.69 4.79 -1.78
CA ARG A 181 3.72 5.23 -2.79
C ARG A 181 4.33 5.38 -4.18
N SER A 182 3.56 4.98 -5.18
CA SER A 182 3.86 5.21 -6.58
C SER A 182 4.01 6.72 -6.87
N ALA A 183 4.76 7.04 -7.94
CA ALA A 183 4.91 8.43 -8.36
C ALA A 183 3.55 9.05 -8.73
N ASP A 184 2.69 8.28 -9.37
CA ASP A 184 1.34 8.70 -9.76
C ASP A 184 0.48 9.04 -8.54
N LYS A 185 0.51 8.20 -7.49
CA LYS A 185 -0.21 8.45 -6.24
C LYS A 185 0.29 9.70 -5.52
N ARG A 186 1.61 9.92 -5.50
CA ARG A 186 2.20 11.14 -4.93
C ARG A 186 1.78 12.39 -5.72
N ILE A 187 1.76 12.30 -7.04
CA ILE A 187 1.28 13.36 -7.93
C ILE A 187 -0.20 13.65 -7.64
N GLU A 188 -1.05 12.63 -7.53
CA GLU A 188 -2.47 12.78 -7.18
C GLU A 188 -2.66 13.58 -5.88
N GLN A 189 -1.88 13.27 -4.84
CA GLN A 189 -1.93 14.02 -3.56
C GLN A 189 -1.32 15.42 -3.63
N ILE A 190 -0.45 15.69 -4.61
CA ILE A 190 0.13 17.03 -4.80
C ILE A 190 -0.82 17.95 -5.55
N PHE A 191 -1.48 17.44 -6.60
CA PHE A 191 -2.36 18.21 -7.46
C PHE A 191 -3.82 18.23 -6.98
N GLY A 192 -4.22 17.29 -6.12
CA GLY A 192 -5.43 17.38 -5.33
C GLY A 192 -5.31 18.51 -4.31
N ARG A 193 -5.50 19.77 -4.75
CA ARG A 193 -5.50 20.99 -3.92
C ARG A 193 -6.58 21.04 -2.83
N GLU A 194 -7.23 19.91 -2.51
CA GLU A 194 -8.37 19.85 -1.60
C GLU A 194 -7.98 19.75 -0.11
N ASP A 195 -6.71 19.50 0.22
CA ASP A 195 -6.28 19.31 1.61
C ASP A 195 -5.69 20.56 2.26
N VAL A 196 -5.67 21.71 1.57
CA VAL A 196 -5.01 22.91 2.08
C VAL A 196 -6.01 23.84 2.78
N VAL A 197 -5.77 24.10 4.07
CA VAL A 197 -6.64 24.93 4.92
C VAL A 197 -5.95 26.20 5.37
N ALA A 198 -6.72 27.28 5.55
CA ALA A 198 -6.20 28.53 6.11
C ALA A 198 -5.72 28.30 7.55
N ILE A 199 -4.55 28.87 7.91
CA ILE A 199 -4.01 28.78 9.27
C ILE A 199 -4.81 29.71 10.19
N THR A 200 -5.87 29.17 10.81
CA THR A 200 -6.72 29.92 11.75
C THR A 200 -6.12 29.94 13.17
N PRO A 201 -6.55 30.85 14.06
CA PRO A 201 -6.09 30.85 15.45
C PRO A 201 -6.31 29.52 16.19
N GLU A 202 -7.35 28.76 15.82
CA GLU A 202 -7.59 27.43 16.37
C GLU A 202 -6.54 26.42 15.91
N ILE A 203 -6.18 26.44 14.62
CA ILE A 203 -5.10 25.61 14.07
C ILE A 203 -3.76 26.00 14.70
N ILE A 204 -3.49 27.29 14.93
CA ILE A 204 -2.28 27.73 15.63
C ILE A 204 -2.21 27.11 17.03
N ARG A 205 -3.29 27.21 17.82
CA ARG A 205 -3.34 26.58 19.15
C ARG A 205 -3.07 25.08 19.08
N GLN A 206 -3.67 24.39 18.11
CA GLN A 206 -3.48 22.96 17.91
C GLN A 206 -2.04 22.59 17.52
N LEU A 207 -1.42 23.36 16.63
CA LEU A 207 -0.05 23.13 16.17
C LEU A 207 0.98 23.45 17.27
N VAL A 208 0.77 24.52 18.05
CA VAL A 208 1.60 24.83 19.23
C VAL A 208 1.53 23.71 20.26
N GLY A 209 0.34 23.11 20.47
CA GLY A 209 0.19 21.91 21.29
C GLY A 209 0.98 20.70 20.77
N GLN A 210 1.28 20.66 19.47
CA GLN A 210 2.15 19.66 18.81
C GLN A 210 3.61 20.09 18.76
N ARG A 211 4.01 21.07 19.58
CA ARG A 211 5.39 21.60 19.69
C ARG A 211 5.86 22.43 18.49
N TRP A 212 4.94 22.97 17.69
CA TRP A 212 5.29 23.98 16.70
C TRP A 212 5.54 25.33 17.36
N GLU A 213 6.45 26.12 16.81
CA GLU A 213 6.75 27.45 17.33
C GLU A 213 5.69 28.48 16.87
N GLU A 214 5.03 29.12 17.83
CA GLU A 214 3.94 30.07 17.55
C GLU A 214 4.41 31.25 16.70
N ALA A 215 5.62 31.76 16.96
CA ALA A 215 6.20 32.87 16.21
C ALA A 215 6.34 32.53 14.71
N THR A 216 6.82 31.33 14.39
CA THR A 216 6.97 30.83 13.02
C THR A 216 5.62 30.68 12.32
N LEU A 217 4.59 30.18 13.03
CA LEU A 217 3.24 30.04 12.47
C LEU A 217 2.61 31.40 12.15
N LEU A 218 2.79 32.40 13.03
CA LEU A 218 2.31 33.76 12.79
C LEU A 218 3.04 34.43 11.62
N GLU A 219 4.34 34.20 11.46
CA GLU A 219 5.09 34.61 10.27
C GLU A 219 4.57 33.96 9.00
N ALA A 220 4.29 32.66 9.04
CA ALA A 220 3.73 31.94 7.92
C ALA A 220 2.36 32.49 7.50
N VAL A 221 1.48 32.80 8.46
CA VAL A 221 0.18 33.44 8.18
C VAL A 221 0.37 34.79 7.49
N ARG A 222 1.34 35.61 7.96
CA ARG A 222 1.65 36.91 7.32
C ARG A 222 2.17 36.74 5.89
N ALA A 223 2.90 35.67 5.61
CA ALA A 223 3.39 35.32 4.28
C ALA A 223 2.31 34.67 3.37
N GLY A 224 1.06 34.59 3.83
CA GLY A 224 -0.04 33.98 3.07
C GLY A 224 0.04 32.46 2.98
N ALA A 225 0.82 31.83 3.87
CA ALA A 225 0.94 30.38 3.91
C ALA A 225 -0.36 29.70 4.37
N GLN A 226 -0.50 28.44 3.98
CA GLN A 226 -1.62 27.58 4.35
C GLN A 226 -1.10 26.30 4.99
N TYR A 227 -1.96 25.57 5.69
CA TYR A 227 -1.60 24.30 6.33
C TYR A 227 -2.17 23.13 5.53
N SER A 228 -1.36 22.10 5.32
CA SER A 228 -1.77 20.81 4.76
C SER A 228 -1.79 19.78 5.90
N PRO A 229 -2.97 19.34 6.37
CA PRO A 229 -3.07 18.29 7.38
C PRO A 229 -2.54 16.95 6.88
N SER A 230 -2.72 16.63 5.60
CA SER A 230 -2.24 15.36 5.04
C SER A 230 -0.72 15.22 5.17
N ARG A 231 0.01 16.31 4.92
CA ARG A 231 1.47 16.39 5.01
C ARG A 231 1.98 16.82 6.38
N ASN A 232 1.07 17.26 7.25
CA ASN A 232 1.38 17.96 8.50
C ASN A 232 2.42 19.06 8.29
N THR A 233 2.23 19.90 7.27
CA THR A 233 3.21 20.93 6.88
C THR A 233 2.57 22.25 6.50
N VAL A 234 3.34 23.32 6.62
CA VAL A 234 2.95 24.66 6.17
C VAL A 234 3.46 24.88 4.75
N LEU A 235 2.54 25.21 3.85
CA LEU A 235 2.79 25.44 2.44
C LEU A 235 2.75 26.94 2.16
N TYR A 236 3.84 27.47 1.62
CA TYR A 236 3.90 28.86 1.18
C TYR A 236 3.37 28.99 -0.24
N PRO A 237 2.68 30.09 -0.57
CA PRO A 237 2.30 30.37 -1.95
C PRO A 237 3.56 30.43 -2.82
N ALA A 238 3.48 29.89 -4.03
CA ALA A 238 4.57 30.03 -4.99
C ALA A 238 4.78 31.53 -5.25
N VAL A 239 5.96 32.04 -4.89
CA VAL A 239 6.38 33.38 -5.27
C VAL A 239 6.60 33.34 -6.78
N PHE A 240 5.56 33.63 -7.55
CA PHE A 240 5.75 33.98 -8.95
C PHE A 240 6.52 35.30 -8.92
N GLY A 241 7.83 35.22 -9.12
CA GLY A 241 8.61 36.40 -9.43
C GLY A 241 7.98 37.04 -10.66
N GLU A 242 7.42 38.23 -10.49
CA GLU A 242 7.31 39.16 -11.59
C GLU A 242 8.77 39.46 -11.97
N GLU A 243 9.25 38.82 -13.03
CA GLU A 243 10.46 39.25 -13.72
C GLU A 243 10.18 40.67 -14.24
N GLU A 244 10.78 41.67 -13.61
CA GLU A 244 10.91 43.04 -14.14
C GLU A 244 11.76 43.08 -15.41
#